data_AF-A0A9D7HBK3-F1
#
_entry.id   AF-A0A9D7HBK3-F1
#
_cell.length_a   1.000
_cell.length_b   1.000
_cell.length_c   1.000
_cell.angle_alpha   90.00
_cell.angle_beta   90.00
_cell.angle_gamma   90.00
#
_symmetry.space_group_name_H-M   'P 1'
#
loop_
_entity.id
_entity.type
_entity.pdbx_description
1 polymer ?
#
loop_
_entity_poly.entity_id
_entity_poly.type
_entity_poly.pdbx_seq_one_letter_code
_entity_poly.pdbx_strand_id
1 'polypeptide(L)'
;MRRSGNDLHTVPALNPSRLYKILRPLTLLVLLGALLPAIAQVDVVVVFGTVKDMSTAKKLDGVTITVFKNGGKLVEVPTNASGKYEVNLDYGAEYKIMCSKAGFIGKNISIDTRNIPEEERQGGHGMNIDFTMMLNIPDVDFSILNEPFGKAKYVGATGNFEWDMEYTNRMRDAQARLLKEYEEKKKREANADADFAKKMAEGTAALTALEFKKAVDAFIEALTLKPGDAVATAKLSDARMRMEAADADKKQTEEYAALIKEADQLFGKKDYTAARPKYQAASDLRDQDPYPKQKLREIETLLDEAAKKAEEEKKAKELMEKYTAAIAAANAAFQAENWDQATAKYTDASVLKPDERYPKDQIALVATKKAEAAKKAEEEKKAKELEEKDKAAIASADVAFKASSWDLATTKYTEAGGYKPEEKYPKDQLALIATKRDEAAKKAEEERLAKELQQKYQAAIAAADLAFQRSEV
;
A
#
# COMPACT_ATOMS: atom_id res chain seq x y z
N MET A 1 21.89 -53.94 53.19
CA MET A 1 21.47 -55.15 52.45
C MET A 1 22.53 -55.43 51.40
N ARG A 2 23.46 -56.37 51.66
CA ARG A 2 23.53 -57.74 51.09
C ARG A 2 23.54 -57.73 49.54
N ARG A 3 24.72 -57.91 48.92
CA ARG A 3 25.36 -59.17 48.42
C ARG A 3 24.91 -59.47 46.97
N SER A 4 25.78 -59.54 45.95
CA SER A 4 26.93 -60.45 45.68
C SER A 4 26.52 -61.63 44.76
N GLY A 5 27.40 -61.94 43.79
CA GLY A 5 27.43 -63.20 43.01
C GLY A 5 27.01 -63.00 41.56
N ASN A 6 27.90 -62.89 40.56
CA ASN A 6 28.79 -63.93 40.00
C ASN A 6 28.07 -65.27 39.79
N ASP A 7 27.97 -65.71 38.53
CA ASP A 7 28.56 -67.00 38.16
C ASP A 7 28.77 -67.17 36.65
N LEU A 8 29.90 -67.81 36.38
CA LEU A 8 30.51 -68.22 35.12
C LEU A 8 29.89 -69.51 34.57
N HIS A 9 30.36 -69.86 33.35
CA HIS A 9 30.33 -71.16 32.67
C HIS A 9 29.09 -71.36 31.76
N THR A 10 29.21 -71.53 30.45
CA THR A 10 29.97 -72.60 29.77
C THR A 10 30.04 -72.35 28.25
N VAL A 11 31.19 -72.64 27.65
CA VAL A 11 31.43 -72.98 26.23
C VAL A 11 32.12 -74.36 26.33
N PRO A 12 31.85 -75.42 25.52
CA PRO A 12 32.03 -75.39 24.06
C PRO A 12 31.21 -76.40 23.21
N ALA A 13 31.22 -76.20 21.89
CA ALA A 13 31.09 -77.30 20.92
C ALA A 13 31.82 -76.94 19.60
N LEU A 14 33.03 -77.47 19.45
CA LEU A 14 33.71 -77.65 18.17
C LEU A 14 33.19 -78.94 17.52
N ASN A 15 32.80 -78.87 16.25
CA ASN A 15 32.47 -80.04 15.43
C ASN A 15 33.61 -80.28 14.39
N PRO A 16 34.25 -81.47 14.36
CA PRO A 16 35.35 -81.80 13.47
C PRO A 16 34.94 -82.68 12.28
N SER A 17 35.76 -82.71 11.22
CA SER A 17 36.02 -83.82 10.26
C SER A 17 36.48 -83.21 8.90
N ARG A 18 37.49 -83.67 8.15
CA ARG A 18 38.38 -84.85 8.09
C ARG A 18 39.74 -84.36 7.52
N LEU A 19 40.94 -84.61 8.05
CA LEU A 19 41.70 -85.86 8.21
C LEU A 19 41.79 -86.72 6.93
N TYR A 20 42.96 -86.72 6.29
CA TYR A 20 43.76 -87.94 6.11
C TYR A 20 45.26 -87.61 6.07
N LYS A 21 45.96 -88.15 7.07
CA LYS A 21 47.42 -88.38 7.10
C LYS A 21 47.73 -89.62 6.25
N ILE A 22 48.99 -89.85 5.87
CA ILE A 22 49.78 -91.04 6.30
C ILE A 22 51.20 -91.03 5.69
N LEU A 23 52.16 -91.16 6.62
CA LEU A 23 53.51 -91.74 6.67
C LEU A 23 54.48 -91.85 5.46
N ARG A 24 55.74 -91.53 5.79
CA ARG A 24 57.02 -91.99 5.18
C ARG A 24 57.19 -93.53 5.26
N PRO A 25 58.02 -94.12 4.39
CA PRO A 25 59.33 -94.58 4.90
C PRO A 25 60.52 -94.33 3.94
N LEU A 26 61.71 -94.39 4.55
CA LEU A 26 63.05 -94.31 3.96
C LEU A 26 63.41 -95.65 3.28
N THR A 27 63.94 -95.64 2.06
CA THR A 27 64.72 -96.76 1.49
C THR A 27 65.66 -96.26 0.38
N LEU A 28 66.87 -96.79 0.41
CA LEU A 28 68.07 -96.39 -0.35
C LEU A 28 68.14 -97.19 -1.68
N LEU A 29 68.27 -96.54 -2.85
CA LEU A 29 68.82 -97.16 -4.08
C LEU A 29 69.30 -96.15 -5.15
N VAL A 30 70.62 -96.13 -5.36
CA VAL A 30 71.43 -96.06 -6.61
C VAL A 30 70.90 -95.31 -7.87
N LEU A 31 71.76 -94.38 -8.33
CA LEU A 31 71.96 -93.79 -9.69
C LEU A 31 70.78 -93.77 -10.69
N LEU A 32 70.32 -92.55 -11.01
CA LEU A 32 69.82 -92.22 -12.34
C LEU A 32 70.24 -90.78 -12.70
N GLY A 33 71.06 -90.65 -13.74
CA GLY A 33 71.44 -89.35 -14.29
C GLY A 33 70.21 -88.61 -14.79
N ALA A 34 69.99 -87.41 -14.27
CA ALA A 34 69.06 -86.45 -14.84
C ALA A 34 69.88 -85.37 -15.54
N LEU A 35 69.74 -85.30 -16.86
CA LEU A 35 70.17 -84.17 -17.67
C LEU A 35 69.68 -82.88 -16.99
N LEU A 36 70.62 -82.03 -16.57
CA LEU A 36 70.32 -80.60 -16.48
C LEU A 36 69.98 -80.18 -17.92
N PRO A 37 68.80 -79.60 -18.19
CA PRO A 37 68.63 -78.88 -19.44
C PRO A 37 69.70 -77.78 -19.42
N ALA A 38 70.63 -77.83 -20.37
CA ALA A 38 71.43 -76.68 -20.71
C ALA A 38 70.43 -75.55 -21.00
N ILE A 39 70.32 -74.59 -20.09
CA ILE A 39 69.63 -73.34 -20.39
C ILE A 39 70.44 -72.77 -21.54
N ALA A 40 69.89 -72.82 -22.75
CA ALA A 40 70.43 -72.09 -23.87
C ALA A 40 70.44 -70.62 -23.44
N GLN A 41 71.64 -70.10 -23.17
CA GLN A 41 71.83 -68.70 -22.85
C GLN A 41 71.44 -67.93 -24.12
N VAL A 42 70.34 -67.19 -24.04
CA VAL A 42 69.81 -66.47 -25.20
C VAL A 42 70.68 -65.23 -25.37
N ASP A 43 71.50 -65.22 -26.42
CA ASP A 43 72.30 -64.06 -26.80
C ASP A 43 71.36 -62.98 -27.38
N VAL A 44 70.81 -62.15 -26.49
CA VAL A 44 69.94 -61.00 -26.81
C VAL A 44 70.28 -59.81 -25.91
N VAL A 45 69.75 -58.64 -26.27
CA VAL A 45 69.70 -57.49 -25.38
C VAL A 45 68.40 -57.55 -24.58
N VAL A 46 68.49 -57.82 -23.28
CA VAL A 46 67.34 -57.83 -22.36
C VAL A 46 67.15 -56.42 -21.81
N VAL A 47 66.04 -55.78 -22.18
CA VAL A 47 65.64 -54.48 -21.63
C VAL A 47 64.58 -54.69 -20.58
N PHE A 48 64.85 -54.27 -19.36
CA PHE A 48 63.96 -54.43 -18.23
C PHE A 48 63.91 -53.16 -17.39
N GLY A 49 62.87 -53.00 -16.58
CA GLY A 49 62.79 -51.85 -15.67
C GLY A 49 61.42 -51.69 -15.03
N THR A 50 61.19 -50.53 -14.43
CA THR A 50 59.91 -50.18 -13.80
C THR A 50 59.28 -48.94 -14.42
N VAL A 51 57.95 -48.93 -14.51
CA VAL A 51 57.18 -47.74 -14.87
C VAL A 51 56.52 -47.16 -13.62
N LYS A 52 56.69 -45.85 -13.41
CA LYS A 52 56.12 -45.11 -12.26
C LYS A 52 55.34 -43.89 -12.71
N ASP A 53 54.37 -43.48 -11.91
CA ASP A 53 53.75 -42.17 -11.98
C ASP A 53 54.78 -41.11 -11.57
N MET A 54 54.92 -40.06 -12.38
CA MET A 54 55.96 -39.04 -12.17
C MET A 54 55.68 -38.16 -10.95
N SER A 55 54.42 -37.88 -10.63
CA SER A 55 54.03 -36.98 -9.53
C SER A 55 54.02 -37.70 -8.18
N THR A 56 53.59 -38.96 -8.15
CA THR A 56 53.38 -39.73 -6.91
C THR A 56 54.46 -40.78 -6.65
N ALA A 57 55.34 -41.03 -7.62
CA ALA A 57 56.32 -42.13 -7.64
C ALA A 57 55.70 -43.54 -7.53
N LYS A 58 54.36 -43.66 -7.62
CA LYS A 58 53.65 -44.94 -7.54
C LYS A 58 53.97 -45.81 -8.75
N LYS A 59 54.32 -47.08 -8.52
CA LYS A 59 54.51 -48.08 -9.58
C LYS A 59 53.21 -48.32 -10.34
N LEU A 60 53.27 -48.35 -11.67
CA LEU A 60 52.10 -48.43 -12.54
C LEU A 60 51.94 -49.84 -13.12
N ASP A 61 50.88 -50.52 -12.70
CA ASP A 61 50.42 -51.79 -13.27
C ASP A 61 49.71 -51.57 -14.62
N GLY A 62 49.79 -52.55 -15.53
CA GLY A 62 49.10 -52.54 -16.82
C GLY A 62 49.49 -51.38 -17.75
N VAL A 63 50.72 -50.86 -17.64
CA VAL A 63 51.29 -49.98 -18.67
C VAL A 63 51.73 -50.85 -19.84
N THR A 64 51.29 -50.51 -21.04
CA THR A 64 51.67 -51.23 -22.25
C THR A 64 53.06 -50.78 -22.71
N ILE A 65 54.01 -51.71 -22.77
CA ILE A 65 55.33 -51.52 -23.37
C ILE A 65 55.31 -52.09 -24.78
N THR A 66 55.44 -51.23 -25.78
CA THR A 66 55.46 -51.60 -27.19
C THR A 66 56.89 -51.48 -27.74
N VAL A 67 57.39 -52.54 -28.35
CA VAL A 67 58.70 -52.57 -29.01
C VAL A 67 58.48 -52.57 -30.52
N PHE A 68 59.15 -51.67 -31.22
CA PHE A 68 59.21 -51.63 -32.68
C PHE A 68 60.64 -51.99 -33.12
N LYS A 69 60.77 -52.86 -34.13
CA LYS A 69 62.04 -53.26 -34.77
C LYS A 69 62.04 -52.72 -36.20
N ASN A 70 63.03 -51.89 -36.54
CA ASN A 70 63.14 -51.23 -37.85
C ASN A 70 61.82 -50.56 -38.31
N GLY A 71 61.10 -49.96 -37.36
CA GLY A 71 59.81 -49.28 -37.59
C GLY A 71 58.55 -50.17 -37.54
N GLY A 72 58.66 -51.49 -37.65
CA GLY A 72 57.54 -52.43 -37.50
C GLY A 72 57.32 -52.84 -36.04
N LYS A 73 56.07 -53.01 -35.59
CA LYS A 73 55.77 -53.50 -34.23
C LYS A 73 56.28 -54.95 -34.08
N LEU A 74 57.13 -55.19 -33.09
CA LEU A 74 57.70 -56.50 -32.77
C LEU A 74 56.89 -57.20 -31.67
N VAL A 75 56.77 -56.57 -30.50
CA VAL A 75 56.14 -57.16 -29.32
C VAL A 75 55.49 -56.09 -28.47
N GLU A 76 54.51 -56.50 -27.69
CA GLU A 76 53.79 -55.66 -26.74
C GLU A 76 53.61 -56.44 -25.44
N VAL A 77 54.08 -55.89 -24.32
CA VAL A 77 53.99 -56.52 -23.00
C VAL A 77 53.42 -55.54 -21.97
N PRO A 78 52.52 -55.95 -21.07
CA PRO A 78 52.08 -55.11 -19.98
C PRO A 78 53.10 -55.12 -18.83
N THR A 79 53.19 -54.01 -18.09
CA THR A 79 53.80 -54.04 -16.77
C THR A 79 52.96 -54.87 -15.80
N ASN A 80 53.61 -55.52 -14.82
CA ASN A 80 52.92 -56.23 -13.75
C ASN A 80 52.52 -55.29 -12.59
N ALA A 81 51.90 -55.85 -11.53
CA ALA A 81 51.47 -55.11 -10.34
C ALA A 81 52.59 -54.33 -9.62
N SER A 82 53.85 -54.72 -9.83
CA SER A 82 55.03 -54.00 -9.33
C SER A 82 55.58 -52.96 -10.32
N GLY A 83 54.87 -52.68 -11.40
CA GLY A 83 55.26 -51.80 -12.49
C GLY A 83 56.42 -52.33 -13.34
N LYS A 84 56.82 -53.59 -13.18
CA LYS A 84 58.00 -54.15 -13.88
C LYS A 84 57.63 -54.62 -15.29
N TYR A 85 58.56 -54.44 -16.22
CA TYR A 85 58.51 -55.00 -17.57
C TYR A 85 59.86 -55.59 -17.96
N GLU A 86 59.84 -56.46 -18.97
CA GLU A 86 61.03 -57.04 -19.61
C GLU A 86 60.70 -57.33 -21.08
N VAL A 87 61.60 -56.98 -21.98
CA VAL A 87 61.51 -57.25 -23.42
C VAL A 87 62.90 -57.63 -23.96
N ASN A 88 62.94 -58.55 -24.91
CA ASN A 88 64.18 -59.02 -25.53
C ASN A 88 64.33 -58.40 -26.92
N LEU A 89 65.52 -57.90 -27.23
CA LEU A 89 65.88 -57.34 -28.53
C LEU A 89 66.97 -58.19 -29.17
N ASP A 90 66.73 -58.63 -30.41
CA ASP A 90 67.77 -59.28 -31.20
C ASP A 90 68.89 -58.29 -31.57
N TYR A 91 70.04 -58.85 -31.93
CA TYR A 91 71.13 -58.09 -32.54
C TYR A 91 70.80 -57.66 -33.98
N GLY A 92 71.49 -56.63 -34.48
CA GLY A 92 71.43 -56.28 -35.89
C GLY A 92 70.28 -55.36 -36.30
N ALA A 93 69.60 -54.68 -35.37
CA ALA A 93 68.47 -53.81 -35.70
C ALA A 93 68.39 -52.53 -34.84
N GLU A 94 67.58 -51.58 -35.30
CA GLU A 94 67.21 -50.41 -34.51
C GLU A 94 65.83 -50.64 -33.87
N TYR A 95 65.73 -50.34 -32.58
CA TYR A 95 64.54 -50.54 -31.79
C TYR A 95 63.98 -49.23 -31.25
N LYS A 96 62.66 -49.09 -31.24
CA LYS A 96 61.94 -48.07 -30.45
C LYS A 96 61.13 -48.77 -29.38
N ILE A 97 61.33 -48.40 -28.11
CA ILE A 97 60.54 -48.92 -26.99
C ILE A 97 59.67 -47.79 -26.47
N MET A 98 58.36 -47.99 -26.45
CA MET A 98 57.37 -47.00 -26.05
C MET A 98 56.51 -47.52 -24.89
N CYS A 99 56.27 -46.68 -23.89
CA CYS A 99 55.29 -46.94 -22.84
C CYS A 99 54.01 -46.12 -23.07
N SER A 100 52.85 -46.75 -22.88
CA SER A 100 51.54 -46.12 -23.07
C SER A 100 50.49 -46.65 -22.09
N LYS A 101 49.60 -45.77 -21.62
CA LYS A 101 48.48 -46.10 -20.73
C LYS A 101 47.39 -45.04 -20.85
N ALA A 102 46.11 -45.44 -20.82
CA ALA A 102 45.00 -44.50 -20.91
C ALA A 102 45.04 -43.43 -19.81
N GLY A 103 44.82 -42.16 -20.17
CA GLY A 103 44.91 -41.01 -19.26
C GLY A 103 46.34 -40.53 -18.98
N PHE A 104 47.37 -41.26 -19.42
CA PHE A 104 48.77 -40.89 -19.29
C PHE A 104 49.39 -40.53 -20.64
N ILE A 105 50.38 -39.65 -20.60
CA ILE A 105 51.21 -39.31 -21.76
C ILE A 105 52.29 -40.37 -21.93
N GLY A 106 52.39 -40.92 -23.14
CA GLY A 106 53.38 -41.93 -23.50
C GLY A 106 54.80 -41.35 -23.60
N LYS A 107 55.80 -42.22 -23.45
CA LYS A 107 57.22 -41.89 -23.66
C LYS A 107 57.90 -43.01 -24.42
N ASN A 108 59.02 -42.70 -25.06
CA ASN A 108 59.78 -43.70 -25.79
C ASN A 108 61.30 -43.49 -25.71
N ILE A 109 62.06 -44.50 -26.11
CA ILE A 109 63.51 -44.48 -26.30
C ILE A 109 63.89 -45.22 -27.58
N SER A 110 65.11 -45.02 -28.05
CA SER A 110 65.68 -45.81 -29.15
C SER A 110 66.92 -46.57 -28.70
N ILE A 111 67.09 -47.80 -29.20
CA ILE A 111 68.24 -48.66 -28.91
C ILE A 111 68.75 -49.24 -30.24
N ASP A 112 70.02 -49.03 -30.55
CA ASP A 112 70.68 -49.56 -31.75
C ASP A 112 71.59 -50.74 -31.40
N THR A 113 71.22 -51.94 -31.87
CA THR A 113 71.95 -53.18 -31.64
C THR A 113 72.78 -53.62 -32.85
N ARG A 114 72.89 -52.79 -33.90
CA ARG A 114 73.55 -53.17 -35.17
C ARG A 114 75.07 -53.33 -35.05
N ASN A 115 75.69 -52.57 -34.18
CA ASN A 115 77.16 -52.47 -34.09
C ASN A 115 77.76 -53.37 -33.00
N ILE A 116 77.05 -54.42 -32.58
CA ILE A 116 77.52 -55.37 -31.56
C ILE A 116 78.35 -56.47 -32.26
N PRO A 117 79.67 -56.55 -32.02
CA PRO A 117 80.53 -57.60 -32.58
C PRO A 117 80.03 -58.98 -32.17
N GLU A 118 80.21 -60.00 -33.01
CA GLU A 118 79.67 -61.33 -32.76
C GLU A 118 80.28 -61.98 -31.51
N GLU A 119 81.57 -61.73 -31.29
CA GLU A 119 82.33 -62.14 -30.12
C GLU A 119 81.82 -61.55 -28.80
N GLU A 120 81.20 -60.37 -28.83
CA GLU A 120 80.67 -59.67 -27.65
C GLU A 120 79.20 -60.03 -27.36
N ARG A 121 78.57 -60.85 -28.20
CA ARG A 121 77.18 -61.29 -27.99
C ARG A 121 77.08 -62.40 -26.96
N GLN A 122 78.17 -63.12 -26.72
CA GLN A 122 78.18 -64.28 -25.84
C GLN A 122 77.79 -63.87 -24.42
N GLY A 123 76.65 -64.38 -23.96
CA GLY A 123 76.13 -64.12 -22.63
C GLY A 123 75.12 -62.97 -22.53
N GLY A 124 74.83 -62.29 -23.66
CA GLY A 124 73.81 -61.26 -23.78
C GLY A 124 74.18 -59.93 -23.11
N HIS A 125 73.29 -58.94 -23.27
CA HIS A 125 73.41 -57.65 -22.59
C HIS A 125 72.14 -57.31 -21.81
N GLY A 126 72.30 -56.75 -20.61
CA GLY A 126 71.18 -56.26 -19.80
C GLY A 126 71.13 -54.73 -19.80
N MET A 127 69.96 -54.17 -20.04
CA MET A 127 69.70 -52.72 -19.92
C MET A 127 68.56 -52.48 -18.94
N ASN A 128 68.88 -51.85 -17.80
CA ASN A 128 67.87 -51.41 -16.84
C ASN A 128 67.38 -49.99 -17.19
N ILE A 129 66.11 -49.86 -17.58
CA ILE A 129 65.51 -48.62 -18.04
C ILE A 129 64.17 -48.39 -17.33
N ASP A 130 64.17 -47.44 -16.40
CA ASP A 130 62.95 -46.99 -15.74
C ASP A 130 62.21 -45.92 -16.58
N PHE A 131 60.89 -46.05 -16.70
CA PHE A 131 60.02 -45.01 -17.28
C PHE A 131 59.24 -44.27 -16.20
N THR A 132 58.93 -43.01 -16.45
CA THR A 132 57.97 -42.22 -15.68
C THR A 132 56.86 -41.69 -16.57
N MET A 133 55.60 -41.81 -16.15
CA MET A 133 54.42 -41.33 -16.89
C MET A 133 53.77 -40.14 -16.20
N MET A 134 53.22 -39.22 -16.98
CA MET A 134 52.47 -38.04 -16.51
C MET A 134 51.02 -38.13 -16.96
N LEU A 135 50.09 -37.56 -16.18
CA LEU A 135 48.69 -37.45 -16.60
C LEU A 135 48.56 -36.45 -17.75
N ASN A 136 47.60 -36.69 -18.63
CA ASN A 136 47.24 -35.72 -19.65
C ASN A 136 46.46 -34.55 -19.00
N ILE A 137 46.90 -33.31 -19.24
CA ILE A 137 46.19 -32.08 -18.86
C ILE A 137 45.79 -31.37 -20.15
N PRO A 138 44.50 -31.02 -20.35
CA PRO A 138 44.07 -30.24 -21.51
C PRO A 138 44.87 -28.94 -21.69
N ASP A 139 45.09 -28.56 -22.94
CA ASP A 139 45.79 -27.33 -23.35
C ASP A 139 47.28 -27.24 -22.95
N VAL A 140 47.92 -28.36 -22.61
CA VAL A 140 49.39 -28.47 -22.51
C VAL A 140 49.93 -29.21 -23.74
N ASP A 141 50.94 -28.64 -24.41
CA ASP A 141 51.56 -29.29 -25.58
C ASP A 141 52.58 -30.36 -25.16
N PHE A 142 52.21 -31.63 -25.32
CA PHE A 142 53.08 -32.77 -25.02
C PHE A 142 53.85 -33.29 -26.24
N SER A 143 53.82 -32.59 -27.38
CA SER A 143 54.41 -33.04 -28.65
C SER A 143 55.88 -33.49 -28.52
N ILE A 144 56.66 -32.83 -27.66
CA ILE A 144 58.07 -33.16 -27.38
C ILE A 144 58.28 -34.59 -26.84
N LEU A 145 57.27 -35.20 -26.20
CA LEU A 145 57.37 -36.55 -25.65
C LEU A 145 57.15 -37.66 -26.70
N ASN A 146 56.80 -37.28 -27.94
CA ASN A 146 56.77 -38.19 -29.08
C ASN A 146 58.17 -38.55 -29.58
N GLU A 147 59.17 -37.69 -29.33
CA GLU A 147 60.59 -37.95 -29.58
C GLU A 147 61.16 -38.92 -28.54
N PRO A 148 62.18 -39.74 -28.89
CA PRO A 148 62.81 -40.61 -27.91
C PRO A 148 63.50 -39.78 -26.83
N PHE A 149 63.33 -40.18 -25.57
CA PHE A 149 63.95 -39.47 -24.45
C PHE A 149 65.46 -39.72 -24.36
N GLY A 150 65.90 -40.87 -24.86
CA GLY A 150 67.30 -41.26 -24.97
C GLY A 150 67.49 -42.19 -26.16
N LYS A 151 68.70 -42.12 -26.73
CA LYS A 151 69.15 -43.03 -27.79
C LYS A 151 70.38 -43.77 -27.29
N ALA A 152 70.29 -45.08 -27.17
CA ALA A 152 71.41 -45.94 -26.80
C ALA A 152 71.98 -46.61 -28.04
N LYS A 153 73.31 -46.75 -28.10
CA LYS A 153 74.00 -47.54 -29.12
C LYS A 153 75.15 -48.29 -28.47
N TYR A 154 75.50 -49.45 -29.03
CA TYR A 154 76.70 -50.15 -28.58
C TYR A 154 77.97 -49.44 -29.04
N VAL A 155 78.95 -49.33 -28.15
CA VAL A 155 80.26 -48.72 -28.41
C VAL A 155 81.34 -49.77 -28.16
N GLY A 156 81.94 -50.27 -29.24
CA GLY A 156 82.96 -51.32 -29.16
C GLY A 156 84.20 -50.93 -28.36
N ALA A 157 84.53 -49.64 -28.26
CA ALA A 157 85.64 -49.16 -27.46
C ALA A 157 85.46 -49.38 -25.95
N THR A 158 84.21 -49.41 -25.48
CA THR A 158 83.86 -49.60 -24.06
C THR A 158 83.19 -50.94 -23.78
N GLY A 159 82.92 -51.72 -24.83
CA GLY A 159 82.26 -53.02 -24.73
C GLY A 159 80.82 -52.94 -24.23
N ASN A 160 80.18 -51.77 -24.30
CA ASN A 160 78.88 -51.54 -23.65
C ASN A 160 77.95 -50.61 -24.45
N PHE A 161 76.68 -50.57 -24.08
CA PHE A 161 75.73 -49.58 -24.55
C PHE A 161 76.02 -48.22 -23.92
N GLU A 162 76.14 -47.21 -24.78
CA GLU A 162 76.26 -45.82 -24.38
C GLU A 162 75.06 -45.02 -24.85
N TRP A 163 74.60 -44.12 -23.99
CA TRP A 163 73.59 -43.13 -24.32
C TRP A 163 74.24 -41.99 -25.12
N ASP A 164 73.58 -41.53 -26.18
CA ASP A 164 73.89 -40.26 -26.80
C ASP A 164 73.60 -39.14 -25.80
N MET A 165 74.62 -38.75 -25.03
CA MET A 165 74.47 -37.79 -23.94
C MET A 165 74.15 -36.38 -24.45
N GLU A 166 74.60 -36.00 -25.65
CA GLU A 166 74.24 -34.71 -26.25
C GLU A 166 72.74 -34.67 -26.58
N TYR A 167 72.23 -35.70 -27.26
CA TYR A 167 70.80 -35.83 -27.53
C TYR A 167 69.98 -35.95 -26.24
N THR A 168 70.40 -36.83 -25.34
CA THR A 168 69.71 -37.08 -24.06
C THR A 168 69.64 -35.81 -23.22
N ASN A 169 70.71 -35.01 -23.16
CA ASN A 169 70.70 -33.73 -22.45
C ASN A 169 69.75 -32.72 -23.09
N ARG A 170 69.71 -32.61 -24.43
CA ARG A 170 68.74 -31.73 -25.12
C ARG A 170 67.28 -32.14 -24.82
N MET A 171 66.99 -33.43 -24.86
CA MET A 171 65.66 -33.95 -24.52
C MET A 171 65.32 -33.77 -23.05
N ARG A 172 66.31 -33.90 -22.16
CA ARG A 172 66.16 -33.60 -20.72
C ARG A 172 65.82 -32.14 -20.48
N ASP A 173 66.48 -31.21 -21.16
CA ASP A 173 66.19 -29.77 -21.06
C ASP A 173 64.79 -29.44 -21.60
N ALA A 174 64.39 -30.06 -22.70
CA ALA A 174 63.06 -29.89 -23.26
C ALA A 174 61.97 -30.45 -22.33
N GLN A 175 62.21 -31.62 -21.72
CA GLN A 175 61.34 -32.18 -20.70
C GLN A 175 61.27 -31.29 -19.45
N ALA A 176 62.38 -30.68 -19.04
CA ALA A 176 62.40 -29.76 -17.89
C ALA A 176 61.55 -28.51 -18.13
N ARG A 177 61.57 -27.95 -19.36
CA ARG A 177 60.68 -26.84 -19.75
C ARG A 177 59.21 -27.24 -19.74
N LEU A 178 58.88 -28.38 -20.32
CA LEU A 178 57.52 -28.94 -20.29
C LEU A 178 57.04 -29.19 -18.85
N LEU A 179 57.90 -29.74 -17.99
CA LEU A 179 57.55 -30.00 -16.60
C LEU A 179 57.24 -28.70 -15.84
N LYS A 180 58.00 -27.63 -16.12
CA LYS A 180 57.72 -26.31 -15.54
C LYS A 180 56.33 -25.80 -15.95
N GLU A 181 56.00 -25.86 -17.24
CA GLU A 181 54.69 -25.45 -17.75
C GLU A 181 53.55 -26.31 -17.17
N TYR A 182 53.76 -27.63 -17.09
CA TYR A 182 52.82 -28.59 -16.51
C TYR A 182 52.52 -28.26 -15.04
N GLU A 183 53.54 -28.05 -14.22
CA GLU A 183 53.37 -27.70 -12.80
C GLU A 183 52.70 -26.32 -12.63
N GLU A 184 53.04 -25.34 -13.48
CA GLU A 184 52.39 -24.04 -13.49
C GLU A 184 50.90 -24.13 -13.85
N LYS A 185 50.53 -24.91 -14.89
CA LYS A 185 49.13 -25.15 -15.27
C LYS A 185 48.37 -25.84 -14.15
N LYS A 186 48.90 -26.93 -13.59
CA LYS A 186 48.29 -27.68 -12.49
C LYS A 186 48.07 -26.79 -11.26
N LYS A 187 49.04 -25.93 -10.93
CA LYS A 187 48.92 -24.98 -9.83
C LYS A 187 47.85 -23.92 -10.10
N ARG A 188 47.73 -23.42 -11.34
CA ARG A 188 46.68 -22.45 -11.72
C ARG A 188 45.28 -23.06 -11.58
N GLU A 189 45.07 -24.28 -12.04
CA GLU A 189 43.77 -24.98 -11.92
C GLU A 189 43.40 -25.24 -10.45
N ALA A 190 44.36 -25.73 -9.65
CA ALA A 190 44.14 -25.94 -8.22
C ALA A 190 43.80 -24.64 -7.47
N ASN A 191 44.45 -23.53 -7.81
CA ASN A 191 44.13 -22.22 -7.25
C ASN A 191 42.73 -21.75 -7.67
N ALA A 192 42.34 -21.96 -8.93
CA ALA A 192 41.01 -21.60 -9.42
C ALA A 192 39.89 -22.37 -8.69
N ASP A 193 40.07 -23.67 -8.42
CA ASP A 193 39.14 -24.47 -7.63
C ASP A 193 39.06 -24.01 -6.16
N ALA A 194 40.20 -23.68 -5.56
CA ALA A 194 40.25 -23.16 -4.19
C ALA A 194 39.59 -21.78 -4.07
N ASP A 195 39.86 -20.88 -5.02
CA ASP A 195 39.23 -19.56 -5.08
C ASP A 195 37.73 -19.68 -5.37
N PHE A 196 37.31 -20.60 -6.23
CA PHE A 196 35.90 -20.90 -6.47
C PHE A 196 35.21 -21.35 -5.17
N ALA A 197 35.80 -22.33 -4.46
CA ALA A 197 35.25 -22.82 -3.21
C ALA A 197 35.16 -21.71 -2.14
N LYS A 198 36.17 -20.85 -2.07
CA LYS A 198 36.19 -19.66 -1.21
C LYS A 198 35.04 -18.71 -1.55
N LYS A 199 34.84 -18.38 -2.83
CA LYS A 199 33.75 -17.50 -3.26
C LYS A 199 32.36 -18.09 -3.02
N MET A 200 32.22 -19.40 -3.19
CA MET A 200 30.99 -20.11 -2.82
C MET A 200 30.71 -20.03 -1.31
N ALA A 201 31.74 -20.12 -0.48
CA ALA A 201 31.62 -19.98 0.98
C ALA A 201 31.27 -18.53 1.38
N GLU A 202 31.98 -17.54 0.83
CA GLU A 202 31.71 -16.10 1.04
C GLU A 202 30.26 -15.74 0.67
N GLY A 203 29.80 -16.15 -0.51
CA GLY A 203 28.43 -15.90 -0.95
C GLY A 203 27.38 -16.56 -0.06
N THR A 204 27.64 -17.79 0.40
CA THR A 204 26.72 -18.51 1.31
C THR A 204 26.66 -17.87 2.69
N ALA A 205 27.81 -17.42 3.21
CA ALA A 205 27.88 -16.71 4.48
C ALA A 205 27.14 -15.37 4.39
N ALA A 206 27.37 -14.59 3.32
CA ALA A 206 26.66 -13.33 3.08
C ALA A 206 25.14 -13.53 2.95
N LEU A 207 24.70 -14.58 2.26
CA LEU A 207 23.28 -14.91 2.12
C LEU A 207 22.63 -15.23 3.47
N THR A 208 23.34 -15.96 4.34
CA THR A 208 22.89 -16.29 5.70
C THR A 208 22.84 -15.05 6.59
N ALA A 209 23.78 -14.13 6.42
CA ALA A 209 23.82 -12.84 7.10
C ALA A 209 22.81 -11.81 6.53
N LEU A 210 22.00 -12.19 5.54
CA LEU A 210 21.07 -11.32 4.81
C LEU A 210 21.76 -10.15 4.08
N GLU A 211 23.06 -10.24 3.84
CA GLU A 211 23.84 -9.28 3.06
C GLU A 211 23.73 -9.60 1.56
N PHE A 212 22.51 -9.51 1.01
CA PHE A 212 22.17 -10.06 -0.31
C PHE A 212 23.04 -9.53 -1.45
N LYS A 213 23.40 -8.24 -1.43
CA LYS A 213 24.30 -7.67 -2.44
C LYS A 213 25.68 -8.35 -2.43
N LYS A 214 26.26 -8.56 -1.25
CA LYS A 214 27.57 -9.24 -1.12
C LYS A 214 27.46 -10.70 -1.57
N ALA A 215 26.34 -11.36 -1.29
CA ALA A 215 26.08 -12.72 -1.76
C ALA A 215 26.04 -12.79 -3.30
N VAL A 216 25.33 -11.84 -3.94
CA VAL A 216 25.28 -11.72 -5.41
C VAL A 216 26.68 -11.50 -5.99
N ASP A 217 27.45 -10.55 -5.45
CA ASP A 217 28.81 -10.25 -5.92
C ASP A 217 29.72 -11.49 -5.82
N ALA A 218 29.69 -12.19 -4.68
CA ALA A 218 30.51 -13.39 -4.47
C ALA A 218 30.13 -14.57 -5.39
N PHE A 219 28.84 -14.80 -5.67
CA PHE A 219 28.43 -15.84 -6.61
C PHE A 219 28.72 -15.49 -8.08
N ILE A 220 28.71 -14.20 -8.45
CA ILE A 220 29.19 -13.75 -9.77
C ILE A 220 30.70 -14.01 -9.92
N GLU A 221 31.49 -13.71 -8.90
CA GLU A 221 32.93 -14.01 -8.89
C GLU A 221 33.19 -15.52 -8.95
N ALA A 222 32.41 -16.34 -8.24
CA ALA A 222 32.49 -17.81 -8.35
C ALA A 222 32.21 -18.28 -9.79
N LEU A 223 31.16 -17.74 -10.44
CA LEU A 223 30.84 -18.09 -11.84
C LEU A 223 31.86 -17.57 -12.85
N THR A 224 32.65 -16.55 -12.50
CA THR A 224 33.79 -16.09 -13.33
C THR A 224 34.92 -17.11 -13.30
N LEU A 225 35.16 -17.74 -12.14
CA LEU A 225 36.18 -18.79 -11.96
C LEU A 225 35.75 -20.13 -12.56
N LYS A 226 34.46 -20.46 -12.48
CA LYS A 226 33.89 -21.70 -13.02
C LYS A 226 32.58 -21.43 -13.75
N PRO A 227 32.65 -21.00 -15.03
CA PRO A 227 31.46 -20.74 -15.83
C PRO A 227 30.58 -22.00 -15.96
N GLY A 228 29.27 -21.82 -15.78
CA GLY A 228 28.30 -22.91 -15.92
C GLY A 228 28.13 -23.81 -14.70
N ASP A 229 28.73 -23.49 -13.55
CA ASP A 229 28.47 -24.22 -12.31
C ASP A 229 27.01 -24.07 -11.88
N ALA A 230 26.29 -25.20 -11.82
CA ALA A 230 24.86 -25.22 -11.54
C ALA A 230 24.51 -24.74 -10.12
N VAL A 231 25.37 -25.03 -9.14
CA VAL A 231 25.13 -24.67 -7.74
C VAL A 231 25.33 -23.17 -7.53
N ALA A 232 26.41 -22.61 -8.09
CA ALA A 232 26.67 -21.18 -8.05
C ALA A 232 25.56 -20.39 -8.77
N THR A 233 25.08 -20.90 -9.91
CA THR A 233 23.96 -20.30 -10.67
C THR A 233 22.67 -20.28 -9.85
N ALA A 234 22.30 -21.40 -9.23
CA ALA A 234 21.09 -21.47 -8.40
C ALA A 234 21.16 -20.53 -7.19
N LYS A 235 22.32 -20.48 -6.51
CA LYS A 235 22.52 -19.61 -5.36
C LYS A 235 22.52 -18.12 -5.72
N LEU A 236 23.06 -17.76 -6.89
CA LEU A 236 22.96 -16.40 -7.42
C LEU A 236 21.49 -16.00 -7.64
N SER A 237 20.68 -16.89 -8.20
CA SER A 237 19.24 -16.64 -8.40
C SER A 237 18.51 -16.43 -7.07
N ASP A 238 18.73 -17.29 -6.07
CA ASP A 238 18.14 -17.14 -4.73
C ASP A 238 18.58 -15.82 -4.07
N ALA A 239 19.88 -15.48 -4.14
CA ALA A 239 20.39 -14.23 -3.60
C ALA A 239 19.74 -12.99 -4.24
N ARG A 240 19.53 -12.99 -5.57
CA ARG A 240 18.84 -11.90 -6.28
C ARG A 240 17.38 -11.78 -5.87
N MET A 241 16.65 -12.89 -5.82
CA MET A 241 15.24 -12.89 -5.41
C MET A 241 15.07 -12.35 -3.99
N ARG A 242 15.95 -12.75 -3.06
CA ARG A 242 15.90 -12.25 -1.68
C ARG A 242 16.30 -10.78 -1.57
N MET A 243 17.26 -10.32 -2.39
CA MET A 243 17.61 -8.90 -2.48
C MET A 243 16.40 -8.06 -2.92
N GLU A 244 15.73 -8.46 -4.00
CA GLU A 244 14.55 -7.78 -4.54
C GLU A 244 13.40 -7.76 -3.53
N ALA A 245 13.14 -8.88 -2.85
CA ALA A 245 12.12 -8.95 -1.80
C ALA A 245 12.45 -8.02 -0.62
N ALA A 246 13.70 -7.96 -0.19
CA ALA A 246 14.14 -7.07 0.89
C ALA A 246 14.07 -5.58 0.49
N ASP A 247 14.45 -5.25 -0.75
CA ASP A 247 14.33 -3.88 -1.27
C ASP A 247 12.87 -3.46 -1.40
N ALA A 248 11.97 -4.37 -1.82
CA ALA A 248 10.53 -4.14 -1.87
C ALA A 248 9.95 -3.91 -0.46
N ASP A 249 10.27 -4.77 0.51
CA ASP A 249 9.83 -4.63 1.90
C ASP A 249 10.32 -3.31 2.54
N LYS A 250 11.59 -2.95 2.29
CA LYS A 250 12.14 -1.67 2.71
C LYS A 250 11.40 -0.49 2.09
N LYS A 251 11.15 -0.52 0.79
CA LYS A 251 10.40 0.54 0.08
C LYS A 251 8.97 0.68 0.62
N GLN A 252 8.28 -0.44 0.83
CA GLN A 252 6.94 -0.43 1.42
C GLN A 252 6.96 0.12 2.86
N THR A 253 7.98 -0.21 3.65
CA THR A 253 8.15 0.32 5.01
C THR A 253 8.38 1.84 5.02
N GLU A 254 9.23 2.35 4.12
CA GLU A 254 9.49 3.79 3.97
C GLU A 254 8.25 4.54 3.46
N GLU A 255 7.56 3.99 2.47
CA GLU A 255 6.32 4.57 1.91
C GLU A 255 5.20 4.58 2.95
N TYR A 256 5.03 3.49 3.72
CA TYR A 256 4.10 3.43 4.84
C TYR A 256 4.39 4.53 5.86
N ALA A 257 5.65 4.66 6.30
CA ALA A 257 6.04 5.66 7.29
C ALA A 257 5.79 7.10 6.79
N ALA A 258 6.04 7.37 5.50
CA ALA A 258 5.76 8.66 4.89
C ALA A 258 4.26 8.97 4.85
N LEU A 259 3.44 8.01 4.41
CA LEU A 259 1.98 8.14 4.38
C LEU A 259 1.39 8.42 5.76
N ILE A 260 1.84 7.69 6.79
CA ILE A 260 1.39 7.91 8.18
C ILE A 260 1.77 9.29 8.68
N LYS A 261 3.02 9.71 8.47
CA LYS A 261 3.48 11.03 8.90
C LYS A 261 2.67 12.15 8.26
N GLU A 262 2.42 12.07 6.95
CA GLU A 262 1.59 13.07 6.25
C GLU A 262 0.13 13.02 6.72
N ALA A 263 -0.44 11.83 6.88
CA ALA A 263 -1.80 11.64 7.36
C ALA A 263 -2.00 12.23 8.77
N ASP A 264 -1.08 11.94 9.69
CA ASP A 264 -1.09 12.46 11.07
C ASP A 264 -0.95 13.98 11.11
N GLN A 265 -0.11 14.56 10.24
CA GLN A 265 0.02 16.01 10.12
C GLN A 265 -1.25 16.67 9.62
N LEU A 266 -1.92 16.10 8.61
CA LEU A 266 -3.20 16.59 8.08
C LEU A 266 -4.32 16.42 9.11
N PHE A 267 -4.35 15.28 9.78
CA PHE A 267 -5.27 14.99 10.88
C PHE A 267 -5.13 16.01 12.02
N GLY A 268 -3.89 16.31 12.45
CA GLY A 268 -3.62 17.31 13.47
C GLY A 268 -4.03 18.74 13.08
N LYS A 269 -4.00 19.05 11.78
CA LYS A 269 -4.55 20.30 11.20
C LYS A 269 -6.07 20.27 11.04
N LYS A 270 -6.72 19.16 11.39
CA LYS A 270 -8.15 18.89 11.18
C LYS A 270 -8.57 18.89 9.70
N ASP A 271 -7.62 18.74 8.78
CA ASP A 271 -7.90 18.52 7.36
C ASP A 271 -8.19 17.04 7.12
N TYR A 272 -9.34 16.60 7.64
CA TYR A 272 -9.75 15.21 7.59
C TYR A 272 -9.99 14.72 6.16
N THR A 273 -10.43 15.62 5.28
CA THR A 273 -10.62 15.36 3.84
C THR A 273 -9.31 14.99 3.15
N ALA A 274 -8.21 15.66 3.47
CA ALA A 274 -6.89 15.32 2.92
C ALA A 274 -6.21 14.18 3.68
N ALA A 275 -6.45 14.03 4.99
CA ALA A 275 -5.86 12.95 5.80
C ALA A 275 -6.41 11.56 5.42
N ARG A 276 -7.71 11.46 5.12
CA ARG A 276 -8.40 10.20 4.81
C ARG A 276 -7.72 9.37 3.71
N PRO A 277 -7.45 9.89 2.50
CA PRO A 277 -6.81 9.10 1.44
C PRO A 277 -5.39 8.64 1.82
N LYS A 278 -4.68 9.37 2.68
CA LYS A 278 -3.33 9.00 3.14
C LYS A 278 -3.38 7.81 4.11
N TYR A 279 -4.31 7.83 5.08
CA TYR A 279 -4.55 6.66 5.94
C TYR A 279 -5.08 5.46 5.16
N GLN A 280 -5.91 5.68 4.13
CA GLN A 280 -6.38 4.59 3.26
C GLN A 280 -5.21 3.92 2.54
N ALA A 281 -4.36 4.71 1.88
CA ALA A 281 -3.17 4.18 1.21
C ALA A 281 -2.23 3.44 2.19
N ALA A 282 -2.04 3.97 3.40
CA ALA A 282 -1.25 3.29 4.43
C ALA A 282 -1.90 1.97 4.89
N SER A 283 -3.23 1.92 5.01
CA SER A 283 -3.98 0.69 5.31
C SER A 283 -3.85 -0.35 4.20
N ASP A 284 -3.90 0.07 2.94
CA ASP A 284 -3.79 -0.84 1.79
C ASP A 284 -2.37 -1.42 1.69
N LEU A 285 -1.36 -0.65 2.08
CA LEU A 285 0.04 -1.07 2.10
C LEU A 285 0.36 -2.04 3.25
N ARG A 286 -0.28 -1.86 4.41
CA ARG A 286 -0.12 -2.72 5.60
C ARG A 286 -1.46 -3.04 6.24
N ASP A 287 -2.19 -3.95 5.63
CA ASP A 287 -3.55 -4.33 6.06
C ASP A 287 -3.62 -4.87 7.51
N GLN A 288 -2.54 -5.44 8.01
CA GLN A 288 -2.46 -5.97 9.39
C GLN A 288 -2.24 -4.89 10.45
N ASP A 289 -1.84 -3.66 10.07
CA ASP A 289 -1.68 -2.56 11.03
C ASP A 289 -3.06 -1.94 11.34
N PRO A 290 -3.51 -1.96 12.62
CA PRO A 290 -4.80 -1.39 12.98
C PRO A 290 -4.81 0.15 13.01
N TYR A 291 -3.66 0.81 13.09
CA TYR A 291 -3.58 2.26 13.31
C TYR A 291 -4.26 3.09 12.21
N PRO A 292 -4.00 2.87 10.90
CA PRO A 292 -4.64 3.64 9.84
C PRO A 292 -6.15 3.41 9.80
N LYS A 293 -6.59 2.16 10.04
CA LYS A 293 -8.01 1.78 10.09
C LYS A 293 -8.74 2.46 11.25
N GLN A 294 -8.10 2.58 12.41
CA GLN A 294 -8.67 3.30 13.55
C GLN A 294 -8.82 4.79 13.22
N LYS A 295 -7.80 5.39 12.60
CA LYS A 295 -7.84 6.81 12.21
C LYS A 295 -8.89 7.12 11.15
N LEU A 296 -9.11 6.21 10.20
CA LEU A 296 -10.19 6.34 9.21
C LEU A 296 -11.57 6.40 9.86
N ARG A 297 -11.85 5.53 10.85
CA ARG A 297 -13.12 5.56 11.60
C ARG A 297 -13.29 6.83 12.42
N GLU A 298 -12.20 7.32 13.03
CA GLU A 298 -12.19 8.58 13.77
C GLU A 298 -12.49 9.76 12.83
N ILE A 299 -11.87 9.80 11.64
CA ILE A 299 -12.16 10.79 10.60
C ILE A 299 -13.63 10.74 10.19
N GLU A 300 -14.19 9.55 9.92
CA GLU A 300 -15.59 9.41 9.52
C GLU A 300 -16.54 9.97 10.59
N THR A 301 -16.27 9.66 11.86
CA THR A 301 -17.05 10.21 12.99
C THR A 301 -16.98 11.74 13.04
N LEU A 302 -15.78 12.31 12.91
CA LEU A 302 -15.56 13.76 12.98
C LEU A 302 -16.20 14.49 11.79
N LEU A 303 -16.17 13.90 10.59
CA LEU A 303 -16.82 14.46 9.41
C LEU A 303 -18.34 14.42 9.55
N ASP A 304 -18.91 13.33 10.07
CA ASP A 304 -20.35 13.23 10.32
C ASP A 304 -20.82 14.22 11.38
N GLU A 305 -20.05 14.40 12.46
CA GLU A 305 -20.33 15.42 13.48
C GLU A 305 -20.26 16.84 12.91
N ALA A 306 -19.23 17.14 12.10
CA ALA A 306 -19.11 18.43 11.43
C ALA A 306 -20.27 18.69 10.46
N ALA A 307 -20.71 17.68 9.71
CA ALA A 307 -21.86 17.77 8.82
C ALA A 307 -23.17 18.02 9.58
N LYS A 308 -23.41 17.31 10.69
CA LYS A 308 -24.57 17.53 11.57
C LYS A 308 -24.58 18.95 12.11
N LYS A 309 -23.45 19.43 12.63
CA LYS A 309 -23.33 20.79 13.16
C LYS A 309 -23.57 21.85 12.08
N ALA A 310 -23.01 21.66 10.88
CA ALA A 310 -23.22 22.58 9.76
C ALA A 310 -24.71 22.63 9.32
N GLU A 311 -25.40 21.50 9.33
CA GLU A 311 -26.83 21.43 9.03
C GLU A 311 -27.70 22.09 10.13
N GLU A 312 -27.34 21.93 11.41
CA GLU A 312 -27.99 22.63 12.52
C GLU A 312 -27.80 24.15 12.44
N GLU A 313 -26.57 24.62 12.16
CA GLU A 313 -26.27 26.04 11.97
C GLU A 313 -27.04 26.61 10.77
N LYS A 314 -27.14 25.86 9.66
CA LYS A 314 -27.94 26.25 8.50
C LYS A 314 -29.42 26.37 8.85
N LYS A 315 -30.01 25.39 9.53
CA LYS A 315 -31.41 25.44 9.99
C LYS A 315 -31.67 26.60 10.93
N ALA A 316 -30.74 26.87 11.86
CA ALA A 316 -30.83 28.00 12.78
C ALA A 316 -30.80 29.34 12.02
N LYS A 317 -29.94 29.47 11.01
CA LYS A 317 -29.87 30.66 10.15
C LYS A 317 -31.16 30.86 9.34
N GLU A 318 -31.64 29.81 8.67
CA GLU A 318 -32.90 29.88 7.92
C GLU A 318 -34.11 30.21 8.81
N LEU A 319 -34.15 29.66 10.04
CA LEU A 319 -35.18 29.98 11.02
C LEU A 319 -35.12 31.46 11.42
N MET A 320 -33.92 31.99 11.65
CA MET A 320 -33.72 33.39 12.01
C MET A 320 -34.09 34.34 10.86
N GLU A 321 -33.75 34.01 9.61
CA GLU A 321 -34.15 34.77 8.43
C GLU A 321 -35.69 34.79 8.28
N LYS A 322 -36.37 33.66 8.45
CA LYS A 322 -37.84 33.59 8.42
C LYS A 322 -38.47 34.41 9.56
N TYR A 323 -37.92 34.31 10.77
CA TYR A 323 -38.40 35.06 11.93
C TYR A 323 -38.26 36.56 11.71
N THR A 324 -37.09 37.03 11.29
CA THR A 324 -36.83 38.45 11.05
C THR A 324 -37.70 39.02 9.94
N ALA A 325 -37.92 38.26 8.85
CA ALA A 325 -38.84 38.65 7.78
C ALA A 325 -40.30 38.74 8.26
N ALA A 326 -40.76 37.78 9.07
CA ALA A 326 -42.10 37.80 9.65
C ALA A 326 -42.30 39.02 10.57
N ILE A 327 -41.32 39.33 11.42
CA ILE A 327 -41.33 40.54 12.27
C ILE A 327 -41.37 41.81 11.42
N ALA A 328 -40.53 41.93 10.40
CA ALA A 328 -40.52 43.12 9.55
C ALA A 328 -41.87 43.34 8.85
N ALA A 329 -42.47 42.26 8.32
CA ALA A 329 -43.80 42.31 7.71
C ALA A 329 -44.90 42.65 8.73
N ALA A 330 -44.81 42.11 9.95
CA ALA A 330 -45.75 42.40 11.03
C ALA A 330 -45.68 43.88 11.45
N ASN A 331 -44.47 44.40 11.64
CA ASN A 331 -44.24 45.79 11.99
C ASN A 331 -44.76 46.75 10.90
N ALA A 332 -44.54 46.42 9.62
CA ALA A 332 -45.06 47.20 8.50
C ALA A 332 -46.59 47.19 8.46
N ALA A 333 -47.22 46.03 8.65
CA ALA A 333 -48.68 45.93 8.72
C ALA A 333 -49.26 46.69 9.92
N PHE A 334 -48.58 46.65 11.07
CA PHE A 334 -48.95 47.40 12.26
C PHE A 334 -48.89 48.91 12.03
N GLN A 335 -47.81 49.40 11.41
CA GLN A 335 -47.67 50.82 11.05
C GLN A 335 -48.72 51.28 10.03
N ALA A 336 -49.13 50.39 9.13
CA ALA A 336 -50.21 50.65 8.17
C ALA A 336 -51.61 50.51 8.79
N GLU A 337 -51.72 50.28 10.11
CA GLU A 337 -52.97 50.03 10.84
C GLU A 337 -53.78 48.83 10.29
N ASN A 338 -53.11 47.92 9.58
CA ASN A 338 -53.70 46.67 9.10
C ASN A 338 -53.64 45.62 10.22
N TRP A 339 -54.54 45.76 11.19
CA TRP A 339 -54.54 44.98 12.44
C TRP A 339 -54.61 43.47 12.24
N ASP A 340 -55.39 43.00 11.25
CA ASP A 340 -55.54 41.57 10.99
C ASP A 340 -54.26 40.97 10.38
N GLN A 341 -53.64 41.69 9.43
CA GLN A 341 -52.36 41.26 8.86
C GLN A 341 -51.21 41.34 9.87
N ALA A 342 -51.18 42.38 10.71
CA ALA A 342 -50.20 42.52 11.78
C ALA A 342 -50.30 41.37 12.78
N THR A 343 -51.52 41.06 13.25
CA THR A 343 -51.78 39.91 14.15
C THR A 343 -51.30 38.61 13.52
N ALA A 344 -51.64 38.36 12.25
CA ALA A 344 -51.24 37.14 11.55
C ALA A 344 -49.72 37.02 11.47
N LYS A 345 -49.01 38.10 11.10
CA LYS A 345 -47.56 38.07 10.93
C LYS A 345 -46.78 37.99 12.25
N TYR A 346 -47.25 38.63 13.32
CA TYR A 346 -46.66 38.39 14.64
C TYR A 346 -46.96 36.98 15.16
N THR A 347 -48.10 36.40 14.81
CA THR A 347 -48.41 35.00 15.13
C THR A 347 -47.47 34.06 14.39
N ASP A 348 -47.25 34.26 13.09
CA ASP A 348 -46.25 33.52 12.30
C ASP A 348 -44.87 33.58 12.98
N ALA A 349 -44.43 34.78 13.39
CA ALA A 349 -43.17 34.96 14.10
C ALA A 349 -43.13 34.25 15.47
N SER A 350 -44.23 34.27 16.22
CA SER A 350 -44.35 33.56 17.51
C SER A 350 -44.33 32.04 17.35
N VAL A 351 -44.79 31.50 16.22
CA VAL A 351 -44.69 30.06 15.93
C VAL A 351 -43.25 29.68 15.58
N LEU A 352 -42.54 30.53 14.83
CA LEU A 352 -41.14 30.31 14.46
C LEU A 352 -40.20 30.34 15.67
N LYS A 353 -40.44 31.26 16.62
CA LYS A 353 -39.69 31.33 17.89
C LYS A 353 -40.64 31.51 19.09
N PRO A 354 -41.16 30.41 19.65
CA PRO A 354 -42.14 30.45 20.74
C PRO A 354 -41.63 31.09 22.04
N ASP A 355 -40.32 31.09 22.28
CA ASP A 355 -39.73 31.67 23.49
C ASP A 355 -39.56 33.20 23.40
N GLU A 356 -39.65 33.77 22.20
CA GLU A 356 -39.52 35.21 22.00
C GLU A 356 -40.74 35.94 22.54
N ARG A 357 -40.48 36.97 23.34
CA ARG A 357 -41.53 37.76 23.98
C ARG A 357 -42.10 38.82 23.03
N TYR A 358 -41.26 39.39 22.16
CA TYR A 358 -41.62 40.51 21.30
C TYR A 358 -42.87 40.27 20.44
N PRO A 359 -43.00 39.17 19.66
CA PRO A 359 -44.22 38.95 18.87
C PRO A 359 -45.49 38.86 19.73
N LYS A 360 -45.40 38.24 20.92
CA LYS A 360 -46.54 38.09 21.85
C LYS A 360 -46.98 39.44 22.40
N ASP A 361 -46.04 40.27 22.83
CA ASP A 361 -46.32 41.62 23.32
C ASP A 361 -46.93 42.48 22.20
N GLN A 362 -46.46 42.33 20.96
CA GLN A 362 -47.01 43.06 19.83
C GLN A 362 -48.42 42.59 19.43
N ILE A 363 -48.74 41.29 19.49
CA ILE A 363 -50.11 40.80 19.27
C ILE A 363 -51.08 41.44 20.27
N ALA A 364 -50.70 41.52 21.55
CA ALA A 364 -51.52 42.19 22.56
C ALA A 364 -51.70 43.69 22.28
N LEU A 365 -50.64 44.36 21.82
CA LEU A 365 -50.70 45.76 21.40
C LEU A 365 -51.61 45.97 20.19
N VAL A 366 -51.54 45.09 19.19
CA VAL A 366 -52.42 45.10 18.01
C VAL A 366 -53.88 44.98 18.44
N ALA A 367 -54.19 44.06 19.35
CA ALA A 367 -55.55 43.88 19.86
C ALA A 367 -56.09 45.16 20.54
N THR A 368 -55.28 45.82 21.36
CA THR A 368 -55.61 47.10 21.98
C THR A 368 -55.86 48.18 20.93
N LYS A 369 -54.96 48.33 19.96
CA LYS A 369 -55.09 49.35 18.89
C LYS A 369 -56.31 49.11 18.00
N LYS A 370 -56.60 47.85 17.68
CA LYS A 370 -57.81 47.46 16.93
C LYS A 370 -59.08 47.84 17.68
N ALA A 371 -59.12 47.62 18.99
CA ALA A 371 -60.26 47.99 19.83
C ALA A 371 -60.43 49.52 19.94
N GLU A 372 -59.33 50.27 20.10
CA GLU A 372 -59.33 51.73 20.08
C GLU A 372 -59.86 52.28 18.74
N ALA A 373 -59.39 51.73 17.62
CA ALA A 373 -59.84 52.11 16.28
C ALA A 373 -61.33 51.80 16.06
N ALA A 374 -61.81 50.64 16.51
CA ALA A 374 -63.22 50.27 16.43
C ALA A 374 -64.10 51.21 17.26
N LYS A 375 -63.69 51.55 18.49
CA LYS A 375 -64.40 52.51 19.34
C LYS A 375 -64.47 53.90 18.70
N LYS A 376 -63.34 54.39 18.18
CA LYS A 376 -63.29 55.69 17.48
C LYS A 376 -64.22 55.70 16.26
N ALA A 377 -64.22 54.63 15.45
CA ALA A 377 -65.11 54.51 14.30
C ALA A 377 -66.60 54.48 14.71
N GLU A 378 -66.93 53.86 15.83
CA GLU A 378 -68.29 53.87 16.39
C GLU A 378 -68.71 55.27 16.87
N GLU A 379 -67.81 55.98 17.58
CA GLU A 379 -68.02 57.36 18.01
C GLU A 379 -68.23 58.31 16.82
N GLU A 380 -67.40 58.19 15.77
CA GLU A 380 -67.57 58.95 14.53
C GLU A 380 -68.88 58.64 13.82
N LYS A 381 -69.31 57.36 13.79
CA LYS A 381 -70.61 56.97 13.23
C LYS A 381 -71.77 57.57 14.01
N LYS A 382 -71.73 57.52 15.34
CA LYS A 382 -72.74 58.13 16.23
C LYS A 382 -72.79 59.64 16.05
N ALA A 383 -71.64 60.30 15.96
CA ALA A 383 -71.57 61.74 15.71
C ALA A 383 -72.21 62.11 14.35
N LYS A 384 -71.91 61.36 13.28
CA LYS A 384 -72.56 61.54 11.97
C LYS A 384 -74.07 61.30 12.01
N GLU A 385 -74.53 60.29 12.76
CA GLU A 385 -75.96 60.04 12.90
C GLU A 385 -76.68 61.17 13.66
N LEU A 386 -76.06 61.68 14.73
CA LEU A 386 -76.56 62.84 15.47
C LEU A 386 -76.58 64.10 14.61
N GLU A 387 -75.54 64.34 13.81
CA GLU A 387 -75.46 65.45 12.87
C GLU A 387 -76.63 65.44 11.87
N GLU A 388 -76.95 64.28 11.28
CA GLU A 388 -78.03 64.17 10.31
C GLU A 388 -79.41 64.29 10.96
N LYS A 389 -79.59 63.77 12.19
CA LYS A 389 -80.81 63.95 12.98
C LYS A 389 -81.04 65.41 13.38
N ASP A 390 -79.99 66.10 13.82
CA ASP A 390 -80.00 67.53 14.13
C ASP A 390 -80.43 68.34 12.91
N LYS A 391 -79.74 68.21 11.77
CA LYS A 391 -80.13 68.90 10.52
C LYS A 391 -81.58 68.68 10.12
N ALA A 392 -82.08 67.45 10.22
CA ALA A 392 -83.46 67.13 9.90
C ALA A 392 -84.46 67.80 10.88
N ALA A 393 -84.14 67.79 12.18
CA ALA A 393 -84.95 68.46 13.20
C ALA A 393 -84.97 69.99 13.00
N ILE A 394 -83.83 70.60 12.71
CA ILE A 394 -83.73 72.04 12.37
C ILE A 394 -84.58 72.37 11.14
N ALA A 395 -84.41 71.63 10.04
CA ALA A 395 -85.17 71.89 8.83
C ALA A 395 -86.69 71.77 9.07
N SER A 396 -87.12 70.77 9.86
CA SER A 396 -88.52 70.62 10.24
C SER A 396 -89.01 71.74 11.16
N ALA A 397 -88.18 72.17 12.11
CA ALA A 397 -88.48 73.27 13.02
C ALA A 397 -88.64 74.60 12.27
N ASP A 398 -87.72 74.90 11.35
CA ASP A 398 -87.75 76.12 10.53
C ASP A 398 -89.01 76.18 9.65
N VAL A 399 -89.42 75.04 9.07
CA VAL A 399 -90.67 74.93 8.30
C VAL A 399 -91.88 75.21 9.19
N ALA A 400 -91.94 74.59 10.38
CA ALA A 400 -93.04 74.80 11.33
C ALA A 400 -93.09 76.25 11.86
N PHE A 401 -91.92 76.84 12.14
CA PHE A 401 -91.76 78.22 12.59
C PHE A 401 -92.31 79.20 11.54
N LYS A 402 -91.93 79.04 10.27
CA LYS A 402 -92.43 79.86 9.15
C LYS A 402 -93.95 79.74 8.99
N ALA A 403 -94.52 78.57 9.26
CA ALA A 403 -95.96 78.33 9.26
C ALA A 403 -96.69 78.85 10.51
N SER A 404 -95.98 79.50 11.45
CA SER A 404 -96.50 79.92 12.77
C SER A 404 -97.08 78.76 13.59
N SER A 405 -96.64 77.53 13.33
CA SER A 405 -97.02 76.34 14.11
C SER A 405 -96.13 76.27 15.35
N TRP A 406 -96.41 77.13 16.33
CA TRP A 406 -95.53 77.38 17.47
C TRP A 406 -95.24 76.15 18.32
N ASP A 407 -96.23 75.29 18.56
CA ASP A 407 -96.03 74.07 19.35
C ASP A 407 -95.11 73.07 18.62
N LEU A 408 -95.33 72.84 17.32
CA LEU A 408 -94.49 71.94 16.53
C LEU A 408 -93.06 72.49 16.37
N ALA A 409 -92.93 73.79 16.11
CA ALA A 409 -91.62 74.45 16.05
C ALA A 409 -90.88 74.35 17.39
N THR A 410 -91.58 74.54 18.52
CA THR A 410 -91.01 74.38 19.86
C THR A 410 -90.51 72.95 20.07
N THR A 411 -91.32 71.94 19.75
CA THR A 411 -90.91 70.53 19.86
C THR A 411 -89.68 70.24 19.01
N LYS A 412 -89.65 70.70 17.75
CA LYS A 412 -88.56 70.38 16.82
C LYS A 412 -87.25 71.10 17.13
N TYR A 413 -87.28 72.37 17.56
CA TYR A 413 -86.06 73.03 18.05
C TYR A 413 -85.58 72.46 19.39
N THR A 414 -86.49 71.99 20.25
CA THR A 414 -86.09 71.29 21.49
C THR A 414 -85.44 69.95 21.19
N GLU A 415 -85.96 69.21 20.21
CA GLU A 415 -85.39 67.95 19.73
C GLU A 415 -83.98 68.17 19.14
N ALA A 416 -83.80 69.19 18.29
CA ALA A 416 -82.50 69.58 17.75
C ALA A 416 -81.50 69.98 18.86
N GLY A 417 -81.93 70.81 19.82
CA GLY A 417 -81.13 71.17 20.98
C GLY A 417 -80.80 69.98 21.90
N GLY A 418 -81.55 68.88 21.83
CA GLY A 418 -81.23 67.62 22.50
C GLY A 418 -80.14 66.81 21.79
N TYR A 419 -80.02 66.92 20.47
CA TYR A 419 -78.97 66.27 19.69
C TYR A 419 -77.63 67.00 19.76
N LYS A 420 -77.67 68.35 19.77
CA LYS A 420 -76.50 69.21 19.97
C LYS A 420 -76.76 70.31 20.99
N PRO A 421 -76.61 70.03 22.29
CA PRO A 421 -76.88 70.99 23.36
C PRO A 421 -76.03 72.26 23.32
N GLU A 422 -74.89 72.23 22.65
CA GLU A 422 -73.97 73.35 22.47
C GLU A 422 -74.43 74.36 21.40
N GLU A 423 -75.31 73.95 20.48
CA GLU A 423 -75.75 74.81 19.37
C GLU A 423 -76.61 75.97 19.86
N LYS A 424 -76.30 77.16 19.36
CA LYS A 424 -76.99 78.39 19.76
C LYS A 424 -78.29 78.60 18.98
N TYR A 425 -78.31 78.23 17.70
CA TYR A 425 -79.43 78.49 16.80
C TYR A 425 -80.78 77.96 17.32
N PRO A 426 -80.92 76.71 17.78
CA PRO A 426 -82.21 76.20 18.27
C PRO A 426 -82.70 76.95 19.51
N LYS A 427 -81.76 77.32 20.41
CA LYS A 427 -82.07 78.06 21.65
C LYS A 427 -82.58 79.46 21.35
N ASP A 428 -81.92 80.14 20.41
CA ASP A 428 -82.33 81.48 19.98
C ASP A 428 -83.73 81.44 19.32
N GLN A 429 -84.02 80.41 18.50
CA GLN A 429 -85.33 80.25 17.89
C GLN A 429 -86.43 79.92 18.92
N LEU A 430 -86.15 79.10 19.93
CA LEU A 430 -87.09 78.83 21.02
C LEU A 430 -87.46 80.11 21.80
N ALA A 431 -86.48 80.96 22.11
CA ALA A 431 -86.72 82.25 22.75
C ALA A 431 -87.56 83.19 21.87
N LEU A 432 -87.31 83.17 20.56
CA LEU A 432 -88.11 83.92 19.60
C LEU A 432 -89.55 83.42 19.52
N ILE A 433 -89.78 82.09 19.52
CA ILE A 433 -91.13 81.50 19.58
C ILE A 433 -91.86 81.97 20.84
N ALA A 434 -91.21 81.93 22.02
CA ALA A 434 -91.82 82.39 23.26
C ALA A 434 -92.29 83.86 23.13
N THR A 435 -91.44 84.72 22.60
CA THR A 435 -91.77 86.13 22.33
C THR A 435 -92.95 86.25 21.36
N LYS A 436 -92.96 85.48 20.26
CA LYS A 436 -94.05 85.47 19.27
C LYS A 436 -95.37 84.97 19.83
N ARG A 437 -95.35 83.99 20.73
CA ARG A 437 -96.54 83.49 21.43
C ARG A 437 -97.11 84.54 22.37
N ASP A 438 -96.26 85.25 23.11
CA ASP A 438 -96.69 86.35 23.99
C ASP A 438 -97.29 87.51 23.19
N GLU A 439 -96.68 87.88 22.06
CA GLU A 439 -97.22 88.87 21.12
C GLU A 439 -98.59 88.43 20.59
N ALA A 440 -98.73 87.18 20.15
CA ALA A 440 -99.98 86.63 19.63
C ALA A 440 -101.08 86.55 20.71
N ALA A 441 -100.73 86.19 21.95
CA ALA A 441 -101.65 86.16 23.08
C ALA A 441 -102.13 87.58 23.45
N LYS A 442 -101.22 88.57 23.49
CA LYS A 442 -101.59 89.98 23.68
C LYS A 442 -102.52 90.47 22.59
N LYS A 443 -102.21 90.19 21.32
CA LYS A 443 -103.06 90.57 20.20
C LYS A 443 -104.44 89.91 20.26
N ALA A 444 -104.51 88.61 20.59
CA ALA A 444 -105.78 87.90 20.76
C ALA A 444 -106.60 88.48 21.92
N GLU A 445 -105.94 88.88 23.00
CA GLU A 445 -106.58 89.55 24.14
C GLU A 445 -107.06 90.96 23.78
N GLU A 446 -106.27 91.75 23.06
CA GLU A 446 -106.68 93.05 22.51
C GLU A 446 -107.90 92.90 21.57
N GLU A 447 -107.90 91.91 20.69
CA GLU A 447 -109.04 91.60 19.81
C GLU A 447 -110.28 91.14 20.60
N ARG A 448 -110.10 90.36 21.68
CA ARG A 448 -111.19 89.96 22.59
C ARG A 448 -111.79 91.18 23.29
N LEU A 449 -110.94 92.05 23.86
CA LEU A 449 -111.35 93.28 24.52
C LEU A 449 -112.03 94.25 23.54
N ALA A 450 -111.53 94.36 22.30
CA ALA A 450 -112.16 95.17 21.26
C ALA A 450 -113.55 94.64 20.89
N LYS A 451 -113.71 93.31 20.74
CA LYS A 451 -115.03 92.69 20.52
C LYS A 451 -115.99 92.92 21.69
N GLU A 452 -115.52 92.77 22.93
CA GLU A 452 -116.34 93.06 24.12
C GLU A 452 -116.75 94.53 24.20
N LEU A 453 -115.84 95.46 23.88
CA LEU A 453 -116.14 96.88 23.82
C LEU A 453 -117.17 97.19 22.73
N GLN A 454 -117.03 96.59 21.55
CA GLN A 454 -118.00 96.73 20.46
C GLN A 454 -119.38 96.19 20.86
N GLN A 455 -119.45 95.05 21.54
CA GLN A 455 -120.70 94.50 22.06
C GLN A 455 -121.34 95.42 23.10
N LYS A 456 -120.55 95.98 24.04
CA LYS A 456 -121.04 96.97 25.02
C LYS A 456 -121.56 98.24 24.35
N TYR A 457 -120.86 98.73 23.32
CA TYR A 457 -121.28 99.89 22.54
C TYR A 457 -122.62 99.63 21.83
N GLN A 458 -122.78 98.48 21.18
CA GLN A 458 -124.06 98.11 20.55
C GLN A 458 -125.19 97.92 21.56
N ALA A 459 -124.91 97.33 22.74
CA ALA A 459 -125.89 97.21 23.81
C ALA A 459 -126.33 98.59 24.35
N ALA A 460 -125.41 99.54 24.45
CA ALA A 460 -125.72 100.91 24.85
C ALA A 460 -126.57 101.66 23.82
N ILE A 461 -126.30 101.49 22.51
CA ILE A 461 -127.16 102.02 21.45
C ILE A 461 -128.56 101.41 21.56
N ALA A 462 -128.67 100.09 21.66
CA ALA A 462 -129.97 99.42 21.79
C ALA A 462 -130.75 99.87 23.04
N ALA A 463 -130.06 100.10 24.17
CA ALA A 463 -130.68 100.62 25.39
C ALA A 463 -131.13 102.09 25.22
N ALA A 464 -130.36 102.91 24.51
CA ALA A 464 -130.73 104.29 24.18
C ALA A 464 -131.94 104.33 23.25
N ASP A 465 -131.98 103.48 22.21
CA ASP A 465 -133.13 103.33 21.31
C ASP A 465 -134.39 102.88 22.07
N LEU A 466 -134.25 101.95 23.02
CA LEU A 466 -135.35 101.48 23.87
C LEU A 466 -135.87 102.57 24.82
N ALA A 467 -134.97 103.42 25.34
CA ALA A 467 -135.34 104.56 26.18
C ALA A 467 -136.06 105.65 25.36
N PHE A 468 -135.63 105.89 24.12
CA PHE A 468 -136.26 106.83 23.20
C PHE A 468 -137.67 106.40 22.80
N GLN A 469 -137.90 105.10 22.57
CA GLN A 469 -139.24 104.56 22.31
C GLN A 469 -140.19 104.59 23.52
N ARG A 470 -139.66 104.61 24.75
CA ARG A 470 -140.47 104.73 25.98
C ARG A 470 -140.86 106.16 26.33
N SER A 471 -140.26 107.18 25.71
CA SER A 471 -140.62 108.58 25.91
C SER A 471 -141.78 109.08 25.01
N GLU A 472 -142.33 108.22 24.14
CA GLU A 472 -143.44 108.56 23.22
C GLU A 472 -144.81 107.94 23.60
N VAL A 473 -145.00 107.44 24.83
CA VAL A 473 -146.30 106.94 25.32
C VAL A 473 -146.72 107.57 26.63
#